data_AF-A0A0T9LNR5-F1
#
_entry.id   AF-A0A0T9LNR5-F1
#
_cell.length_a   1.000
_cell.length_b   1.000
_cell.length_c   1.000
_cell.angle_alpha   90.00
_cell.angle_beta   90.00
_cell.angle_gamma   90.00
#
_symmetry.space_group_name_H-M   'P 1'
#
loop_
_entity.id
_entity.type
_entity.pdbx_description
1 polymer ?
#
loop_
_entity_poly.entity_id
_entity_poly.type
_entity_poly.pdbx_seq_one_letter_code
_entity_poly.pdbx_strand_id
1 'polypeptide(L)'
;MGYINFCSLPYTFRRNGTFYLYFRLPDNRFFKSSLACTEIKRARFLTSRLMFFISLLKLGRIENSQLQTIVRKIRQLTQSDIDDYLLEVQTEIYEEARRTKFEANRDIH
;
A
#
# COMPACT_ATOMS: atom_id res chain seq x y z
N MET A 1 22.12 20.53 -0.73
CA MET A 1 21.98 19.33 0.11
C MET A 1 21.12 18.32 -0.63
N GLY A 2 21.76 17.45 -1.41
CA GLY A 2 21.08 16.41 -2.18
C GLY A 2 20.76 15.22 -1.29
N TYR A 3 19.48 14.91 -1.11
CA TYR A 3 19.06 13.71 -0.41
C TYR A 3 19.03 12.55 -1.40
N ILE A 4 19.95 11.61 -1.21
CA ILE A 4 20.13 10.44 -2.04
C ILE A 4 18.93 9.50 -1.77
N ASN A 5 18.11 9.32 -2.82
CA ASN A 5 16.95 8.44 -2.86
C ASN A 5 17.39 6.97 -2.78
N PHE A 6 17.24 6.35 -1.61
CA PHE A 6 17.14 4.89 -1.52
C PHE A 6 15.88 4.56 -0.71
N CYS A 7 14.76 4.33 -1.41
CA CYS A 7 13.47 3.89 -0.87
C CYS A 7 12.66 4.92 -0.04
N SER A 8 12.33 6.08 -0.61
CA SER A 8 11.24 6.91 -0.03
C SER A 8 9.90 6.24 -0.30
N LEU A 9 9.26 5.70 0.73
CA LEU A 9 7.91 5.18 0.64
C LEU A 9 6.95 6.29 0.16
N PRO A 10 6.19 6.07 -0.93
CA PRO A 10 5.36 7.12 -1.53
C PRO A 10 4.32 7.59 -0.53
N TYR A 11 4.02 8.90 -0.55
CA TYR A 11 3.01 9.49 0.34
C TYR A 11 3.26 9.23 1.83
N THR A 12 4.52 9.03 2.24
CA THR A 12 4.85 8.86 3.65
C THR A 12 5.96 9.79 4.10
N PHE A 13 5.96 10.06 5.40
CA PHE A 13 7.11 10.63 6.10
C PHE A 13 7.27 9.98 7.47
N ARG A 14 8.48 10.06 8.01
CA ARG A 14 8.81 9.54 9.34
C ARG A 14 9.04 10.70 10.31
N ARG A 15 8.41 10.64 11.49
CA ARG A 15 8.62 11.61 12.58
C ARG A 15 8.62 10.89 13.92
N ASN A 16 9.63 11.16 14.73
CA ASN A 16 9.83 10.52 16.05
C ASN A 16 9.78 8.99 15.97
N GLY A 17 10.37 8.41 14.93
CA GLY A 17 10.39 6.96 14.71
C GLY A 17 9.11 6.39 14.08
N THR A 18 7.98 7.08 14.13
CA THR A 18 6.68 6.64 13.58
C THR A 18 6.47 7.08 12.13
N PHE A 19 5.90 6.20 11.31
CA PHE A 19 5.50 6.52 9.95
C PHE A 19 4.09 7.13 9.88
N TYR A 20 3.94 8.09 8.97
CA TYR A 20 2.69 8.78 8.69
C TYR A 20 2.42 8.76 7.20
N LEU A 21 1.15 8.60 6.83
CA LEU A 21 0.66 8.94 5.51
C LEU A 21 0.55 10.47 5.39
N TYR A 22 1.12 11.03 4.33
CA TYR A 22 1.18 12.48 4.08
C TYR A 22 1.24 12.80 2.60
N PHE A 23 0.27 13.58 2.14
CA PHE A 23 0.20 14.03 0.75
C PHE A 23 -0.70 15.26 0.63
N ARG A 24 -0.54 15.97 -0.50
CA ARG A 24 -1.36 17.13 -0.84
C ARG A 24 -2.63 16.69 -1.55
N LEU A 25 -3.75 17.31 -1.17
CA LEU A 25 -5.05 17.16 -1.80
C LEU A 25 -5.19 18.13 -2.99
N PRO A 26 -6.14 17.89 -3.90
CA PRO A 26 -6.38 18.79 -5.04
C PRO A 26 -6.70 20.24 -4.64
N ASP A 27 -7.30 20.44 -3.48
CA ASP A 27 -7.64 21.75 -2.90
C ASP A 27 -6.49 22.41 -2.13
N ASN A 28 -5.25 21.95 -2.34
CA ASN A 28 -4.03 22.40 -1.67
C ASN A 28 -3.96 22.15 -0.15
N ARG A 29 -4.95 21.50 0.47
CA ARG A 29 -4.84 21.06 1.86
C ARG A 29 -3.95 19.83 1.97
N PHE A 30 -3.44 19.56 3.17
CA PHE A 30 -2.63 18.38 3.44
C PHE A 30 -3.46 17.30 4.14
N PHE A 31 -3.42 16.09 3.60
CA PHE A 31 -3.83 14.91 4.34
C PHE A 31 -2.69 14.43 5.22
N LYS A 32 -2.98 14.10 6.48
CA LYS A 32 -2.03 13.48 7.40
C LYS A 32 -2.72 12.43 8.26
N SER A 33 -2.14 11.24 8.35
CA SER A 33 -2.61 10.20 9.26
C SER A 33 -1.46 9.32 9.74
N SER A 34 -1.48 8.89 11.00
CA SER A 34 -0.44 8.01 11.55
C SER A 34 -0.68 6.57 11.10
N LEU A 35 0.35 5.92 10.58
CA LEU A 35 0.34 4.48 10.29
C LEU A 35 0.57 3.62 11.54
N ALA A 36 0.85 4.25 12.69
CA ALA A 36 1.09 3.60 13.98
C ALA A 36 2.15 2.48 13.92
N CYS A 37 3.14 2.61 13.05
CA CYS A 37 4.24 1.66 12.91
C CYS A 37 5.59 2.38 12.87
N THR A 38 6.63 1.68 13.32
CA THR A 38 8.03 2.15 13.36
C THR A 38 8.92 1.41 12.35
N GLU A 39 8.46 0.25 11.88
CA GLU A 39 9.17 -0.61 10.93
C GLU A 39 8.84 -0.25 9.48
N ILE A 40 9.88 -0.13 8.65
CA ILE A 40 9.75 0.22 7.23
C ILE A 40 8.96 -0.83 6.43
N LYS A 41 9.09 -2.13 6.77
CA LYS A 41 8.37 -3.22 6.10
C LYS A 41 6.86 -3.08 6.28
N ARG A 42 6.42 -2.89 7.53
CA ARG A 42 5.01 -2.64 7.85
C ARG A 42 4.50 -1.36 7.21
N ALA A 43 5.28 -0.27 7.26
CA ALA A 43 4.90 0.98 6.60
C ALA A 43 4.72 0.80 5.08
N ARG A 44 5.59 0.03 4.43
CA ARG A 44 5.47 -0.30 3.00
C ARG A 44 4.18 -1.04 2.68
N PHE A 45 3.88 -2.08 3.45
CA PHE A 45 2.66 -2.87 3.29
C PHE A 45 1.39 -2.01 3.48
N LEU A 46 1.30 -1.26 4.59
CA LEU A 46 0.12 -0.43 4.84
C LEU A 46 -0.06 0.62 3.74
N THR A 47 1.04 1.23 3.28
CA THR A 47 1.00 2.23 2.22
C THR A 47 0.55 1.64 0.90
N SER A 48 1.02 0.46 0.49
CA SER A 48 0.61 -0.17 -0.77
C SER A 48 -0.90 -0.46 -0.80
N ARG A 49 -1.45 -0.95 0.31
CA ARG A 49 -2.90 -1.17 0.47
C ARG A 49 -3.72 0.13 0.43
N LEU A 50 -3.11 1.24 0.87
CA LEU A 50 -3.76 2.55 0.90
C LEU A 50 -3.68 3.30 -0.44
N MET A 51 -2.78 2.93 -1.37
CA MET A 51 -2.60 3.65 -2.64
C MET A 51 -3.88 3.78 -3.46
N PHE A 52 -4.69 2.72 -3.54
CA PHE A 52 -5.98 2.76 -4.24
C PHE A 52 -6.92 3.81 -3.65
N PHE A 53 -7.06 3.85 -2.32
CA PHE A 53 -7.93 4.81 -1.64
C PHE A 53 -7.41 6.24 -1.70
N ILE A 54 -6.09 6.44 -1.72
CA ILE A 54 -5.48 7.76 -1.96
C ILE A 54 -5.90 8.29 -3.34
N SER A 55 -5.89 7.43 -4.37
CA SER A 55 -6.35 7.79 -5.71
C SER A 55 -7.84 8.14 -5.72
N LEU A 56 -8.69 7.35 -5.05
CA LEU A 56 -10.12 7.67 -4.92
C LEU A 56 -10.37 9.02 -4.24
N LEU A 57 -9.62 9.33 -3.19
CA LEU A 57 -9.72 10.62 -2.50
C LEU A 57 -9.30 11.77 -3.42
N LYS A 58 -8.19 11.62 -4.15
CA LYS A 58 -7.72 12.64 -5.12
C LYS A 58 -8.72 12.87 -6.26
N LEU A 59 -9.49 11.85 -6.64
CA LEU A 59 -10.55 11.94 -7.63
C LEU A 59 -11.88 12.45 -7.06
N GLY A 60 -11.95 12.81 -5.77
CA GLY A 60 -13.17 13.26 -5.11
C GLY A 60 -14.25 12.17 -4.96
N ARG A 61 -13.87 10.89 -5.06
CA ARG A 61 -14.79 9.75 -4.95
C ARG A 61 -15.06 9.32 -3.51
N ILE A 62 -14.17 9.69 -2.59
CA ILE A 62 -14.34 9.52 -1.16
C ILE A 62 -13.91 10.79 -0.43
N GLU A 63 -14.39 10.97 0.78
CA GLU A 63 -14.01 12.07 1.67
C GLU A 63 -12.76 11.77 2.51
N ASN A 64 -12.16 12.83 3.06
CA ASN A 64 -11.05 12.72 4.01
C ASN A 64 -11.42 11.87 5.24
N SER A 65 -12.63 12.01 5.75
CA SER A 65 -13.18 11.26 6.90
C SER A 65 -13.21 9.74 6.62
N GLN A 66 -13.61 9.37 5.40
CA GLN A 66 -13.65 7.98 4.94
C GLN A 66 -12.24 7.42 4.82
N LEU A 67 -11.28 8.15 4.21
CA LEU A 67 -9.89 7.69 4.15
C LEU A 67 -9.26 7.55 5.55
N GLN A 68 -9.50 8.48 6.47
CA GLN A 68 -9.03 8.35 7.86
C GLN A 68 -9.57 7.08 8.53
N THR A 69 -10.83 6.76 8.30
CA THR A 69 -11.45 5.52 8.81
C THR A 69 -10.81 4.28 8.20
N ILE A 70 -10.54 4.28 6.90
CA ILE A 70 -9.85 3.19 6.21
C ILE A 70 -8.43 3.00 6.75
N VAL A 71 -7.66 4.08 6.94
CA VAL A 71 -6.31 4.03 7.55
C VAL A 71 -6.38 3.41 8.95
N ARG A 72 -7.37 3.80 9.76
CA ARG A 72 -7.57 3.25 11.11
C ARG A 72 -7.87 1.75 11.11
N LYS A 73 -8.64 1.25 10.14
CA LYS A 73 -8.94 -0.18 9.97
C LYS A 73 -7.70 -0.94 9.46
N ILE A 74 -7.06 -0.45 8.41
CA ILE A 74 -5.90 -1.11 7.79
C ILE A 74 -4.71 -1.21 8.75
N ARG A 75 -4.47 -0.22 9.62
CA ARG A 75 -3.38 -0.33 10.61
C ARG A 75 -3.62 -1.37 11.70
N GLN A 76 -4.87 -1.81 11.90
CA GLN A 76 -5.22 -2.88 12.84
C GLN A 76 -4.90 -4.28 12.32
N LEU A 77 -4.60 -4.42 11.01
CA LEU A 77 -4.12 -5.68 10.45
C LEU A 77 -2.88 -6.15 11.21
N THR A 78 -2.93 -7.41 11.63
CA THR A 78 -1.86 -8.12 12.32
C THR A 78 -0.83 -8.64 11.32
N GLN A 79 0.33 -9.10 11.80
CA GLN A 79 1.34 -9.68 10.92
C GLN A 79 0.83 -10.99 10.29
N SER A 80 0.01 -11.78 11.00
CA SER A 80 -0.64 -12.95 10.41
C SER A 80 -1.58 -12.57 9.27
N ASP A 81 -2.39 -11.51 9.41
CA ASP A 81 -3.24 -11.02 8.30
C ASP A 81 -2.41 -10.58 7.08
N ILE A 82 -1.18 -10.12 7.30
CA ILE A 82 -0.23 -9.73 6.25
C ILE A 82 0.36 -10.97 5.59
N ASP A 83 0.80 -11.94 6.38
CA ASP A 83 1.46 -13.15 5.91
C ASP A 83 0.47 -14.05 5.14
N ASP A 84 -0.76 -14.18 5.62
CA ASP A 84 -1.84 -14.91 4.95
C ASP A 84 -2.18 -14.29 3.59
N TYR A 85 -2.29 -12.95 3.53
CA TYR A 85 -2.54 -12.25 2.27
C TYR A 85 -1.37 -12.40 1.28
N LEU A 86 -0.12 -12.31 1.76
CA LEU A 86 1.05 -12.52 0.90
C LEU A 86 1.10 -13.94 0.35
N LEU A 87 0.75 -14.94 1.16
CA LEU A 87 0.67 -16.34 0.74
C LEU A 87 -0.44 -16.54 -0.31
N GLU A 88 -1.62 -15.97 -0.10
CA GLU A 88 -2.74 -16.02 -1.05
C GLU A 88 -2.36 -15.42 -2.42
N VAL A 89 -1.81 -14.20 -2.42
CA VAL A 89 -1.36 -13.53 -3.66
C VAL A 89 -0.23 -14.28 -4.35
N GLN A 90 0.75 -14.81 -3.59
CA GLN A 90 1.84 -15.60 -4.17
C GLN A 90 1.32 -16.90 -4.79
N THR A 91 0.33 -17.53 -4.16
CA THR A 91 -0.31 -18.74 -4.68
C THR A 91 -1.05 -18.44 -5.98
N GLU A 92 -1.83 -17.36 -6.03
CA GLU A 92 -2.55 -16.93 -7.24
C GLU A 92 -1.57 -16.63 -8.39
N ILE A 93 -0.49 -15.87 -8.15
CA ILE A 93 0.55 -15.59 -9.14
C ILE A 93 1.22 -16.87 -9.62
N TYR A 94 1.53 -17.79 -8.71
CA TYR A 94 2.16 -19.06 -9.05
C TYR A 94 1.24 -19.94 -9.91
N GLU A 95 -0.04 -20.01 -9.56
CA GLU A 95 -1.04 -20.75 -10.33
C GLU A 95 -1.24 -20.18 -11.73
N GLU A 96 -1.36 -18.86 -11.86
CA GLU A 96 -1.49 -18.18 -13.14
C GLU A 96 -0.22 -18.37 -13.99
N ALA A 97 0.97 -18.18 -13.43
CA ALA A 97 2.23 -18.44 -14.13
C ALA A 97 2.36 -19.91 -14.58
N ARG A 98 1.82 -20.85 -13.79
CA ARG A 98 1.74 -22.26 -14.16
C ARG A 98 0.79 -22.46 -15.33
N ARG A 99 -0.41 -21.86 -15.32
CA ARG A 99 -1.38 -21.94 -16.42
C ARG A 99 -0.81 -21.38 -17.73
N THR A 100 -0.19 -20.20 -17.70
CA THR A 100 0.40 -19.60 -18.90
C THR A 100 1.52 -20.47 -19.50
N LYS A 101 2.34 -21.13 -18.65
CA LYS A 101 3.34 -22.11 -19.13
C LYS A 101 2.72 -23.34 -19.77
N PHE A 102 1.54 -23.78 -19.31
CA PHE A 102 0.82 -24.90 -19.91
C PHE A 102 0.16 -24.53 -21.24
N GLU A 103 -0.39 -23.32 -21.37
CA GLU A 103 -1.00 -22.81 -22.60
C GLU A 103 0.05 -22.60 -23.70
N ALA A 104 1.18 -21.95 -23.37
CA ALA A 104 2.28 -21.76 -24.31
C ALA A 104 2.88 -23.08 -24.85
N ASN A 105 2.78 -24.18 -24.10
CA ASN A 105 3.22 -25.51 -24.54
C ASN A 105 2.14 -26.26 -25.36
N ARG A 106 0.88 -25.82 -25.34
CA ARG A 106 -0.23 -26.40 -26.14
C ARG A 106 -0.34 -25.77 -27.52
N ASP A 107 0.09 -24.52 -27.70
CA ASP A 107 0.08 -23.82 -28.98
C ASP A 107 1.24 -24.22 -29.93
N ILE A 108 2.06 -25.20 -29.55
CA ILE A 108 3.23 -25.68 -30.31
C ILE A 108 2.95 -27.05 -31.00
N HIS A 109 1.71 -27.56 -30.97
CA HIS A 109 1.28 -28.78 -31.67
C HIS A 109 0.02 -28.53 -32.50
#